data_AF-A0A7X0XP16-F1
#
_entry.id   AF-A0A7X0XP16-F1
#
_cell.length_a   1.000
_cell.length_b   1.000
_cell.length_c   1.000
_cell.angle_alpha   90.00
_cell.angle_beta   90.00
_cell.angle_gamma   90.00
#
_symmetry.space_group_name_H-M   'P 1'
#
loop_
_entity.id
_entity.type
_entity.pdbx_description
1 polymer ?
#
loop_
_entity_poly.entity_id
_entity_poly.type
_entity_poly.pdbx_seq_one_letter_code
_entity_poly.pdbx_strand_id
1 'polypeptide(L)'
;MKQIEKDRLYPSSDPFIIVDEDTNKWQTHLDYQDYLYRSISNRIPFPIYEDELKRLNDYIVFLLEKTNEETEEQINLHANMKPDWSWVGTAEIEMTQESVKSTWSFNRKNTLYLTAITLLNSFLESCLNDLVKLFISEEKISSKGMSMVEKYVSVLNEFLKSNISMPKYLKESKKLRNEFVHDQLSSSEVDEEIVRYTIDAIVELLYDIEQEFINKEIIDK
;
A
#
# COMPACT_ATOMS: atom_id res chain seq x y z
N MET A 1 -4.54 37.25 -8.70
CA MET A 1 -4.96 35.85 -8.93
C MET A 1 -3.77 35.11 -9.50
N LYS A 2 -3.04 34.37 -8.67
CA LYS A 2 -2.00 33.44 -9.11
C LYS A 2 -2.64 32.06 -9.15
N GLN A 3 -2.62 31.48 -10.33
CA GLN A 3 -3.08 30.16 -10.67
C GLN A 3 -2.16 29.17 -9.94
N ILE A 4 -2.71 28.47 -8.95
CA ILE A 4 -2.01 27.36 -8.29
C ILE A 4 -1.98 26.25 -9.34
N GLU A 5 -0.78 25.93 -9.84
CA GLU A 5 -0.54 24.74 -10.64
C GLU A 5 -0.97 23.54 -9.80
N LYS A 6 -2.11 22.98 -10.17
CA LYS A 6 -2.44 21.59 -9.91
C LYS A 6 -1.46 20.76 -10.72
N ASP A 7 -0.24 20.59 -10.20
CA ASP A 7 0.67 19.57 -10.68
C ASP A 7 0.09 18.21 -10.30
N ARG A 8 -0.84 17.79 -11.17
CA ARG A 8 -1.14 16.44 -11.61
C ARG A 8 -0.57 15.34 -10.71
N LEU A 9 -1.39 14.89 -9.77
CA LEU A 9 -1.20 13.62 -9.08
C LEU A 9 -1.32 12.39 -10.03
N TYR A 10 -1.81 12.52 -11.27
CA TYR A 10 -1.79 11.46 -12.32
C TYR A 10 -1.87 12.11 -13.72
N PRO A 11 -1.24 11.57 -14.79
CA PRO A 11 -1.40 10.17 -15.23
C PRO A 11 -0.13 9.48 -15.78
N SER A 12 -0.04 8.16 -15.64
CA SER A 12 0.60 7.34 -16.66
C SER A 12 -0.21 6.07 -16.85
N SER A 13 -0.68 5.90 -18.08
CA SER A 13 -1.33 4.72 -18.65
C SER A 13 -0.28 3.75 -19.22
N ASP A 14 0.94 3.75 -18.70
CA ASP A 14 1.99 2.84 -19.13
C ASP A 14 1.74 1.44 -18.55
N PRO A 15 2.10 0.37 -19.30
CA PRO A 15 1.91 -1.00 -18.83
C PRO A 15 2.61 -1.21 -17.47
N PHE A 16 1.84 -1.67 -16.49
CA PHE A 16 2.19 -1.78 -15.06
C PHE A 16 3.27 -2.83 -14.71
N ILE A 17 3.93 -3.39 -15.73
CA ILE A 17 5.06 -4.29 -15.59
C ILE A 17 6.05 -3.90 -16.69
N ILE A 18 7.13 -3.23 -16.29
CA ILE A 18 8.29 -3.01 -17.14
C ILE A 18 9.38 -3.96 -16.64
N VAL A 19 9.73 -4.95 -17.46
CA VAL A 19 10.99 -5.65 -17.25
C VAL A 19 12.06 -4.70 -17.72
N ASP A 20 12.96 -4.31 -16.83
CA ASP A 20 14.17 -3.61 -17.23
C ASP A 20 15.00 -4.60 -18.07
N GLU A 21 14.95 -4.45 -19.40
CA GLU A 21 15.57 -5.37 -20.35
C GLU A 21 17.11 -5.43 -20.18
N ASP A 22 17.72 -4.41 -19.58
CA ASP A 22 19.16 -4.32 -19.36
C ASP A 22 19.59 -5.04 -18.06
N THR A 23 18.73 -5.11 -17.04
CA THR A 23 19.08 -5.68 -15.73
C THR A 23 18.32 -6.95 -15.36
N ASN A 24 17.30 -7.35 -16.12
CA ASN A 24 16.39 -8.46 -15.79
C ASN A 24 15.78 -8.34 -14.37
N LYS A 25 15.74 -7.13 -13.80
CA LYS A 25 15.12 -6.87 -12.51
C LYS A 25 13.65 -6.56 -12.69
N TRP A 26 12.82 -7.19 -11.87
CA TRP A 26 11.41 -6.82 -11.71
C TRP A 26 11.36 -5.39 -11.16
N GLN A 27 10.94 -4.42 -11.97
CA GLN A 27 10.69 -3.06 -11.47
C GLN A 27 9.32 -3.05 -10.77
N THR A 28 9.31 -2.76 -9.47
CA THR A 28 8.07 -2.57 -8.71
C THR A 28 7.67 -1.10 -8.75
N HIS A 29 6.39 -0.82 -8.90
CA HIS A 29 5.88 0.56 -8.85
C HIS A 29 5.93 1.16 -7.44
N LEU A 30 6.28 0.35 -6.44
CA LEU A 30 6.55 0.79 -5.08
C LEU A 30 7.92 1.47 -4.91
N ASP A 31 8.83 1.35 -5.89
CA ASP A 31 10.15 1.98 -5.86
C ASP A 31 10.10 3.50 -6.01
N TYR A 32 9.00 4.04 -6.57
CA TYR A 32 8.85 5.47 -6.80
C TYR A 32 8.52 6.22 -5.50
N GLN A 33 9.56 6.45 -4.68
CA GLN A 33 9.47 7.21 -3.41
C GLN A 33 9.03 8.67 -3.59
N ASP A 34 9.11 9.21 -4.81
CA ASP A 34 8.66 10.58 -5.11
C ASP A 34 7.15 10.77 -4.94
N TYR A 35 6.37 9.67 -4.91
CA TYR A 35 4.92 9.68 -4.68
C TYR A 35 4.53 9.28 -3.25
N LEU A 36 5.48 9.24 -2.31
CA LEU A 36 5.16 9.02 -0.90
C LEU A 36 4.81 10.34 -0.20
N TYR A 37 4.05 10.23 0.90
CA TYR A 37 3.62 11.36 1.69
C TYR A 37 4.83 12.18 2.18
N ARG A 38 4.78 13.50 1.95
CA ARG A 38 5.78 14.45 2.45
C ARG A 38 5.06 15.51 3.29
N SER A 39 5.50 15.68 4.53
CA SER A 39 4.92 16.68 5.42
C SER A 39 5.16 18.07 4.87
N ILE A 40 4.08 18.84 4.72
CA ILE A 40 4.15 20.24 4.25
C ILE A 40 4.43 21.25 5.36
N SER A 41 4.21 20.88 6.63
CA SER A 41 4.47 21.73 7.80
C SER A 41 5.78 21.43 8.51
N ASN A 42 6.34 20.23 8.32
CA ASN A 42 7.41 19.68 9.17
C ASN A 42 7.07 19.70 10.68
N ARG A 43 5.77 19.73 11.05
CA ARG A 43 5.32 19.76 12.45
C ARG A 43 4.78 18.40 12.88
N ILE A 44 5.21 17.96 14.07
CA ILE A 44 4.72 16.73 14.69
C ILE A 44 3.18 16.79 14.78
N PRO A 45 2.47 15.71 14.39
CA PRO A 45 3.00 14.37 14.10
C PRO A 45 3.31 14.06 12.62
N PHE A 46 3.10 14.99 11.70
CA PHE A 46 3.13 14.70 10.25
C PHE A 46 4.47 14.16 9.71
N PRO A 47 5.65 14.67 10.12
CA PRO A 47 6.94 14.07 9.73
C PRO A 47 7.12 12.63 10.22
N ILE A 48 6.49 12.26 11.34
CA ILE A 48 6.54 10.87 11.85
C ILE A 48 5.75 9.98 10.91
N TYR A 49 4.59 10.43 10.45
CA TYR A 49 3.76 9.69 9.49
C TYR A 49 4.44 9.54 8.13
N GLU A 50 5.16 10.56 7.67
CA GLU A 50 6.03 10.48 6.48
C GLU A 50 7.09 9.38 6.64
N ASP A 51 7.86 9.41 7.73
CA ASP A 51 8.90 8.41 8.00
C ASP A 51 8.34 7.00 8.11
N GLU A 52 7.20 6.83 8.79
CA GLU A 52 6.55 5.53 8.99
C GLU A 52 5.98 4.96 7.69
N LEU A 53 5.30 5.77 6.88
CA LEU A 53 4.79 5.33 5.58
C LEU A 53 5.94 4.93 4.65
N LYS A 54 7.04 5.69 4.68
CA LYS A 54 8.25 5.35 3.93
C LYS A 54 8.82 4.01 4.35
N ARG A 55 9.01 3.79 5.67
CA ARG A 55 9.50 2.50 6.19
C ARG A 55 8.58 1.34 5.82
N LEU A 56 7.27 1.55 5.85
CA LEU A 56 6.31 0.53 5.47
C LEU A 56 6.40 0.19 3.98
N ASN A 57 6.51 1.20 3.11
CA ASN A 57 6.74 1.00 1.68
C ASN A 57 8.04 0.23 1.41
N ASP A 58 9.15 0.67 2.01
CA ASP A 58 10.46 0.03 1.86
C ASP A 58 10.44 -1.42 2.35
N TYR A 59 9.70 -1.71 3.42
CA TYR A 59 9.52 -3.08 3.90
C TYR A 59 8.71 -3.95 2.92
N ILE A 60 7.66 -3.41 2.31
CA ILE A 60 6.86 -4.14 1.30
C ILE A 60 7.73 -4.43 0.06
N VAL A 61 8.48 -3.44 -0.42
CA VAL A 61 9.45 -3.60 -1.52
C VAL A 61 10.46 -4.69 -1.19
N PHE A 62 11.07 -4.63 -0.01
CA PHE A 62 12.04 -5.63 0.44
C PHE A 62 11.46 -7.06 0.40
N LEU A 63 10.22 -7.26 0.87
CA LEU A 63 9.59 -8.57 0.82
C LEU A 63 9.31 -9.03 -0.63
N LEU A 64 8.93 -8.12 -1.52
CA LEU A 64 8.73 -8.43 -2.94
C LEU A 64 10.04 -8.84 -3.61
N GLU A 65 11.11 -8.07 -3.42
CA GLU A 65 12.42 -8.39 -3.97
C GLU A 65 12.92 -9.73 -3.43
N LYS A 66 12.83 -9.95 -2.11
CA LYS A 66 13.29 -11.19 -1.49
C LYS A 66 12.52 -12.42 -1.98
N THR A 67 11.20 -12.31 -2.12
CA THR A 67 10.38 -13.41 -2.66
C THR A 67 10.66 -13.67 -4.13
N ASN A 68 10.97 -12.65 -4.92
CA ASN A 68 11.39 -12.81 -6.32
C ASN A 68 12.75 -13.51 -6.42
N GLU A 69 13.74 -13.10 -5.63
CA GLU A 69 15.07 -13.74 -5.56
C GLU A 69 14.96 -15.23 -5.19
N GLU A 70 14.20 -15.56 -4.14
CA GLU A 70 14.01 -16.95 -3.70
C GLU A 70 13.30 -17.80 -4.77
N THR A 71 12.33 -17.20 -5.48
CA THR A 71 11.65 -17.85 -6.60
C THR A 71 12.63 -18.18 -7.72
N GLU A 72 13.48 -17.23 -8.10
CA GLU A 72 14.48 -17.39 -9.15
C GLU A 72 15.54 -18.42 -8.76
N GLU A 73 16.04 -18.39 -7.52
CA GLU A 73 16.97 -19.39 -6.99
C GLU A 73 16.38 -20.80 -7.07
N GLN A 74 15.12 -21.00 -6.68
CA GLN A 74 14.48 -22.32 -6.79
C GLN A 74 14.30 -22.77 -8.24
N ILE A 75 13.87 -21.88 -9.14
CA ILE A 75 13.76 -22.20 -10.57
C ILE A 75 15.12 -22.62 -11.14
N ASN A 76 16.19 -21.90 -10.79
CA ASN A 76 17.55 -22.18 -11.22
C ASN A 76 18.10 -23.49 -10.62
N LEU A 77 17.79 -23.80 -9.36
CA LEU A 77 18.14 -25.10 -8.75
C LEU A 77 17.49 -26.25 -9.52
N HIS A 78 16.21 -26.13 -9.88
CA HIS A 78 15.51 -27.13 -10.68
C HIS A 78 16.02 -27.21 -12.13
N ALA A 79 16.40 -26.07 -12.73
CA ALA A 79 16.99 -26.03 -14.08
C ALA A 79 18.32 -26.81 -14.18
N ASN A 80 19.12 -26.75 -13.11
CA ASN A 80 20.45 -27.36 -13.05
C ASN A 80 20.44 -28.82 -12.59
N MET A 81 19.27 -29.38 -12.27
CA MET A 81 19.15 -30.82 -12.00
C MET A 81 19.48 -31.59 -13.29
N LYS A 82 20.58 -32.34 -13.28
CA LYS A 82 20.89 -33.25 -14.39
C LYS A 82 19.78 -34.29 -14.47
N PRO A 83 19.17 -34.52 -15.65
CA PRO A 83 18.29 -35.65 -15.85
C PRO A 83 19.04 -36.91 -15.47
N ASP A 84 18.61 -37.61 -14.42
CA ASP A 84 19.01 -39.00 -14.23
C ASP A 84 18.12 -39.81 -15.18
N TRP A 85 18.76 -40.45 -16.17
CA TRP A 85 18.16 -41.09 -17.33
C TRP A 85 17.24 -42.28 -16.99
N SER A 86 16.97 -42.52 -15.71
CA SER A 86 16.10 -43.58 -15.24
C SER A 86 14.64 -43.16 -15.06
N TRP A 87 14.32 -41.90 -14.66
CA TRP A 87 12.92 -41.52 -14.32
C TRP A 87 12.51 -40.05 -14.51
N VAL A 88 13.41 -39.09 -14.80
CA VAL A 88 13.06 -37.66 -14.90
C VAL A 88 13.58 -37.08 -16.22
N GLY A 89 12.66 -36.78 -17.14
CA GLY A 89 12.96 -36.12 -18.42
C GLY A 89 12.93 -34.59 -18.31
N THR A 90 13.11 -33.93 -19.45
CA THR A 90 13.07 -32.46 -19.55
C THR A 90 11.68 -31.89 -19.25
N ALA A 91 10.62 -32.61 -19.62
CA ALA A 91 9.24 -32.19 -19.37
C ALA A 91 8.91 -32.13 -17.87
N GLU A 92 9.39 -33.09 -17.08
CA GLU A 92 9.21 -33.10 -15.62
C GLU A 92 9.95 -31.95 -14.93
N ILE A 93 11.12 -31.56 -15.44
CA ILE A 93 11.87 -30.39 -14.96
C ILE A 93 11.09 -29.10 -15.26
N GLU A 94 10.60 -28.93 -16.50
CA GLU A 94 9.79 -27.77 -16.90
C GLU A 94 8.48 -27.67 -16.08
N MET A 95 7.78 -28.80 -15.87
CA MET A 95 6.59 -28.84 -15.02
C MET A 95 6.86 -28.41 -13.58
N THR A 96 8.01 -28.80 -13.03
CA THR A 96 8.40 -28.42 -11.67
C THR A 96 8.69 -26.93 -11.57
N GLN A 97 9.40 -26.36 -12.56
CA GLN A 97 9.65 -24.91 -12.63
C GLN A 97 8.34 -24.11 -12.74
N GLU A 98 7.40 -24.57 -13.56
CA GLU A 98 6.10 -23.91 -13.71
C GLU A 98 5.26 -23.99 -12.43
N SER A 99 5.31 -25.13 -11.72
CA SER A 99 4.68 -25.28 -10.41
C SER A 99 5.23 -24.31 -9.37
N VAL A 100 6.56 -24.12 -9.33
CA VAL A 100 7.23 -23.13 -8.47
C VAL A 100 6.75 -21.71 -8.82
N LYS A 101 6.81 -21.31 -10.09
CA LYS A 101 6.32 -20.00 -10.55
C LYS A 101 4.86 -19.74 -10.17
N SER A 102 3.99 -20.71 -10.41
CA SER A 102 2.55 -20.62 -10.11
C SER A 102 2.30 -20.47 -8.61
N THR A 103 2.97 -21.28 -7.78
CA THR A 103 2.86 -21.22 -6.31
C THR A 103 3.28 -19.85 -5.77
N TRP A 104 4.40 -19.31 -6.25
CA TRP A 104 4.87 -17.99 -5.81
C TRP A 104 4.01 -16.85 -6.31
N SER A 105 3.52 -16.93 -7.56
CA SER A 105 2.53 -15.97 -8.08
C SER A 105 1.26 -15.97 -7.22
N PHE A 106 0.76 -17.15 -6.87
CA PHE A 106 -0.39 -17.31 -5.99
C PHE A 106 -0.14 -16.68 -4.62
N ASN A 107 1.00 -16.97 -3.96
CA ASN A 107 1.32 -16.43 -2.65
C ASN A 107 1.47 -14.89 -2.66
N ARG A 108 2.05 -14.31 -3.71
CA ARG A 108 2.13 -12.84 -3.84
C ARG A 108 0.73 -12.24 -3.87
N LYS A 109 -0.13 -12.77 -4.75
CA LYS A 109 -1.48 -12.25 -5.02
C LYS A 109 -2.50 -12.50 -3.91
N ASN A 110 -2.33 -13.59 -3.15
CA ASN A 110 -3.30 -14.03 -2.14
C ASN A 110 -2.80 -13.88 -0.70
N THR A 111 -1.54 -13.48 -0.48
CA THR A 111 -1.00 -13.32 0.87
C THR A 111 -0.19 -12.05 1.02
N LEU A 112 0.83 -11.86 0.19
CA LEU A 112 1.75 -10.73 0.35
C LEU A 112 1.04 -9.38 0.17
N TYR A 113 0.37 -9.18 -0.97
CA TYR A 113 -0.31 -7.90 -1.24
C TYR A 113 -1.47 -7.63 -0.27
N LEU A 114 -2.20 -8.66 0.13
CA LEU A 114 -3.27 -8.53 1.12
C LEU A 114 -2.74 -8.20 2.52
N THR A 115 -1.58 -8.74 2.88
CA THR A 115 -0.87 -8.38 4.10
C THR A 115 -0.37 -6.94 4.05
N ALA A 116 0.18 -6.50 2.91
CA ALA A 116 0.57 -5.11 2.68
C ALA A 116 -0.62 -4.15 2.82
N ILE A 117 -1.75 -4.46 2.18
CA ILE A 117 -3.02 -3.70 2.31
C ILE A 117 -3.47 -3.64 3.77
N THR A 118 -3.32 -4.74 4.52
CA THR A 118 -3.69 -4.79 5.94
C THR A 118 -2.81 -3.85 6.77
N LEU A 119 -1.49 -3.91 6.59
CA LEU A 119 -0.55 -3.04 7.30
C LEU A 119 -0.79 -1.56 6.97
N LEU A 120 -1.03 -1.22 5.70
CA LEU A 120 -1.34 0.13 5.25
C LEU A 120 -2.63 0.68 5.88
N ASN A 121 -3.69 -0.14 5.92
CA ASN A 121 -4.93 0.24 6.58
C ASN A 121 -4.75 0.44 8.09
N SER A 122 -3.96 -0.41 8.75
CA SER A 122 -3.63 -0.27 10.18
C SER A 122 -2.80 0.98 10.46
N PHE A 123 -1.83 1.28 9.60
CA PHE A 123 -1.04 2.51 9.67
C PHE A 123 -1.93 3.77 9.60
N LEU A 124 -2.82 3.83 8.61
CA LEU A 124 -3.75 4.96 8.48
C LEU A 124 -4.66 5.09 9.71
N GLU A 125 -5.23 3.99 10.19
CA GLU A 125 -6.08 3.99 11.37
C GLU A 125 -5.33 4.51 12.61
N SER A 126 -4.06 4.14 12.78
CA SER A 126 -3.19 4.65 13.85
C SER A 126 -2.95 6.15 13.73
N CYS A 127 -2.56 6.65 12.55
CA CYS A 127 -2.29 8.08 12.34
C CYS A 127 -3.52 8.94 12.69
N LEU A 128 -4.70 8.50 12.25
CA LEU A 128 -5.95 9.21 12.50
C LEU A 128 -6.34 9.17 13.98
N ASN A 129 -6.16 8.03 14.65
CA ASN A 129 -6.38 7.89 16.07
C ASN A 129 -5.47 8.83 16.87
N ASP A 130 -4.19 8.89 16.51
CA ASP A 130 -3.20 9.75 17.16
C ASP A 130 -3.55 11.23 16.99
N LEU A 131 -3.97 11.66 15.80
CA LEU A 131 -4.47 13.02 15.58
C LEU A 131 -5.69 13.34 16.47
N VAL A 132 -6.67 12.45 16.54
CA VAL A 132 -7.86 12.66 17.36
C VAL A 132 -7.50 12.77 18.85
N LYS A 133 -6.59 11.92 19.34
CA LYS A 133 -6.10 11.95 20.72
C LYS A 133 -5.32 13.21 21.05
N LEU A 134 -4.47 13.66 20.13
CA LEU A 134 -3.62 14.83 20.33
C LEU A 134 -4.44 16.13 20.38
N PHE A 135 -5.52 16.24 19.60
CA PHE A 135 -6.18 17.54 19.38
C PHE A 135 -7.63 17.66 19.88
N ILE A 136 -8.39 16.56 20.05
CA ILE A 136 -9.87 16.67 20.16
C ILE A 136 -10.45 16.12 21.47
N SER A 137 -9.82 15.13 22.12
CA SER A 137 -10.40 14.31 23.21
C SER A 137 -11.55 13.38 22.75
N GLU A 138 -11.44 12.09 23.06
CA GLU A 138 -12.29 10.99 22.51
C GLU A 138 -13.76 10.99 22.98
N GLU A 139 -14.18 11.90 23.88
CA GLU A 139 -15.47 11.80 24.60
C GLU A 139 -16.74 12.01 23.75
N LYS A 140 -16.63 12.22 22.43
CA LYS A 140 -17.78 12.50 21.53
C LYS A 140 -17.88 11.60 20.29
N ILE A 141 -17.30 10.41 20.28
CA ILE A 141 -17.40 9.53 19.10
C ILE A 141 -18.67 8.66 19.17
N SER A 142 -19.80 9.19 18.69
CA SER A 142 -21.01 8.41 18.46
C SER A 142 -21.35 8.38 16.97
N SER A 143 -21.10 7.24 16.32
CA SER A 143 -21.76 6.92 15.05
C SER A 143 -21.90 5.41 14.86
N LYS A 144 -23.15 4.98 14.68
CA LYS A 144 -23.52 3.59 14.41
C LYS A 144 -23.30 3.31 12.92
N GLY A 145 -22.56 2.27 12.58
CA GLY A 145 -22.39 1.82 11.18
C GLY A 145 -21.20 2.40 10.40
N MET A 146 -20.39 3.28 10.99
CA MET A 146 -19.13 3.77 10.40
C MET A 146 -17.94 2.92 10.85
N SER A 147 -16.92 2.82 10.01
CA SER A 147 -15.61 2.29 10.44
C SER A 147 -14.80 3.28 11.25
N MET A 148 -13.74 2.80 11.91
CA MET A 148 -12.87 3.62 12.74
C MET A 148 -12.22 4.76 11.95
N VAL A 149 -11.67 4.49 10.77
CA VAL A 149 -11.13 5.52 9.86
C VAL A 149 -12.19 6.59 9.53
N GLU A 150 -13.41 6.17 9.15
CA GLU A 150 -14.52 7.10 8.86
C GLU A 150 -14.94 7.93 10.09
N LYS A 151 -14.93 7.30 11.27
CA LYS A 151 -15.20 7.99 12.54
C LYS A 151 -14.16 9.07 12.81
N TYR A 152 -12.88 8.72 12.72
CA TYR A 152 -11.80 9.68 12.98
C TYR A 152 -11.83 10.83 11.98
N VAL A 153 -12.03 10.58 10.69
CA VAL A 153 -12.19 11.65 9.68
C VAL A 153 -13.41 12.51 9.97
N SER A 154 -14.54 11.94 10.39
CA SER A 154 -15.73 12.71 10.78
C SER A 154 -15.43 13.64 11.97
N VAL A 155 -14.74 13.14 12.99
CA VAL A 155 -14.37 13.90 14.18
C VAL A 155 -13.39 15.02 13.84
N LEU A 156 -12.40 14.74 12.98
CA LEU A 156 -11.47 15.75 12.45
C LEU A 156 -12.22 16.83 11.66
N ASN A 157 -13.17 16.45 10.80
CA ASN A 157 -13.99 17.41 10.06
C ASN A 157 -14.82 18.33 10.96
N GLU A 158 -15.42 17.79 12.03
CA GLU A 158 -16.16 18.58 13.01
C GLU A 158 -15.26 19.59 13.73
N PHE A 159 -14.07 19.14 14.15
CA PHE A 159 -13.09 19.98 14.84
C PHE A 159 -12.52 21.07 13.95
N LEU A 160 -12.06 20.71 12.74
CA LEU A 160 -11.48 21.63 11.76
C LEU A 160 -12.52 22.54 11.10
N LYS A 161 -13.82 22.20 11.22
CA LYS A 161 -14.93 22.79 10.45
C LYS A 161 -14.62 22.71 8.95
N SER A 162 -14.35 21.49 8.51
CA SER A 162 -13.88 21.17 7.15
C SER A 162 -14.67 20.01 6.57
N ASN A 163 -14.47 19.75 5.27
CA ASN A 163 -15.14 18.68 4.55
C ASN A 163 -14.13 17.81 3.79
N ILE A 164 -13.17 17.27 4.54
CA ILE A 164 -12.19 16.30 4.05
C ILE A 164 -12.95 15.04 3.64
N SER A 165 -12.86 14.70 2.36
CA SER A 165 -13.52 13.52 1.80
C SER A 165 -12.63 12.29 1.94
N MET A 166 -13.24 11.13 2.21
CA MET A 166 -12.53 9.85 2.17
C MET A 166 -12.24 9.46 0.71
N PRO A 167 -10.97 9.27 0.31
CA PRO A 167 -10.63 8.73 -1.00
C PRO A 167 -11.32 7.39 -1.27
N LYS A 168 -11.79 7.20 -2.51
CA LYS A 168 -12.62 6.03 -2.88
C LYS A 168 -11.87 4.70 -2.65
N TYR A 169 -10.58 4.66 -3.00
CA TYR A 169 -9.75 3.47 -2.89
C TYR A 169 -9.56 2.97 -1.45
N LEU A 170 -9.65 3.84 -0.43
CA LEU A 170 -9.60 3.39 0.97
C LEU A 170 -10.80 2.52 1.36
N LYS A 171 -11.97 2.74 0.73
CA LYS A 171 -13.14 1.87 0.96
C LYS A 171 -12.94 0.49 0.34
N GLU A 172 -12.35 0.45 -0.85
CA GLU A 172 -12.06 -0.78 -1.57
C GLU A 172 -10.95 -1.58 -0.86
N SER A 173 -9.84 -0.92 -0.47
CA SER A 173 -8.74 -1.56 0.25
C SER A 173 -9.17 -2.11 1.62
N LYS A 174 -10.02 -1.39 2.34
CA LYS A 174 -10.60 -1.86 3.61
C LYS A 174 -11.52 -3.07 3.42
N LYS A 175 -12.30 -3.11 2.33
CA LYS A 175 -13.13 -4.29 2.01
C LYS A 175 -12.24 -5.51 1.80
N LEU A 176 -11.18 -5.37 0.99
CA LEU A 176 -10.20 -6.44 0.76
C LEU A 176 -9.52 -6.90 2.07
N ARG A 177 -9.08 -5.96 2.92
CA ARG A 177 -8.55 -6.27 4.25
C ARG A 177 -9.53 -7.10 5.07
N ASN A 178 -10.79 -6.69 5.15
CA ASN A 178 -11.81 -7.40 5.94
C ASN A 178 -12.06 -8.81 5.40
N GLU A 179 -12.16 -8.96 4.09
CA GLU A 179 -12.32 -10.26 3.45
C GLU A 179 -11.10 -11.16 3.73
N PHE A 180 -9.89 -10.62 3.69
CA PHE A 180 -8.67 -11.36 4.00
C PHE A 180 -8.59 -11.78 5.48
N VAL A 181 -8.78 -10.85 6.41
CA VAL A 181 -8.68 -11.10 7.87
C VAL A 181 -9.76 -12.08 8.36
N HIS A 182 -10.91 -12.14 7.69
CA HIS A 182 -12.01 -13.01 8.06
C HIS A 182 -12.13 -14.29 7.21
N ASP A 183 -11.15 -14.57 6.35
CA ASP A 183 -11.13 -15.75 5.47
C ASP A 183 -12.38 -15.84 4.56
N GLN A 184 -12.77 -14.69 3.99
CA GLN A 184 -13.94 -14.49 3.14
C GLN A 184 -13.57 -13.98 1.74
N LEU A 185 -12.32 -14.13 1.32
CA LEU A 185 -11.87 -13.68 0.01
C LEU A 185 -12.70 -14.33 -1.10
N SER A 186 -13.39 -13.49 -1.86
CA SER A 186 -14.20 -13.92 -3.00
C SER A 186 -13.33 -14.22 -4.22
N SER A 187 -12.34 -15.10 -4.09
CA SER A 187 -11.45 -15.60 -5.15
C SER A 187 -10.69 -14.56 -5.99
N SER A 188 -10.75 -13.27 -5.66
CA SER A 188 -10.06 -12.23 -6.41
C SER A 188 -8.59 -12.19 -6.00
N GLU A 189 -7.72 -12.64 -6.90
CA GLU A 189 -6.31 -12.30 -6.85
C GLU A 189 -6.16 -10.78 -6.76
N VAL A 190 -5.31 -10.31 -5.85
CA VAL A 190 -4.97 -8.90 -5.73
C VAL A 190 -3.68 -8.67 -6.50
N ASP A 191 -3.62 -7.59 -7.29
CA ASP A 191 -2.41 -7.18 -7.99
C ASP A 191 -1.68 -6.06 -7.21
N GLU A 192 -0.40 -5.87 -7.52
CA GLU A 192 0.47 -4.85 -6.89
C GLU A 192 -0.13 -3.43 -6.97
N GLU A 193 -0.79 -3.14 -8.09
CA GLU A 193 -1.46 -1.86 -8.36
C GLU A 193 -2.43 -1.47 -7.23
N ILE A 194 -3.10 -2.45 -6.62
CA ILE A 194 -4.03 -2.21 -5.51
C ILE A 194 -3.28 -1.75 -4.25
N VAL A 195 -2.07 -2.27 -4.01
CA VAL A 195 -1.20 -1.80 -2.93
C VAL A 195 -0.78 -0.36 -3.18
N ARG A 196 -0.34 -0.03 -4.39
CA ARG A 196 0.04 1.33 -4.79
C ARG A 196 -1.13 2.31 -4.64
N TYR A 197 -2.31 1.99 -5.16
CA TYR A 197 -3.52 2.81 -4.99
C TYR A 197 -3.94 2.98 -3.53
N THR A 198 -3.67 1.99 -2.68
CA THR A 198 -3.90 2.13 -1.23
C THR A 198 -2.95 3.15 -0.64
N ILE A 199 -1.66 3.12 -1.00
CA ILE A 199 -0.67 4.12 -0.55
C ILE A 199 -1.10 5.51 -1.04
N ASP A 200 -1.41 5.67 -2.31
CA ASP A 200 -1.80 6.97 -2.89
C ASP A 200 -3.02 7.57 -2.18
N ALA A 201 -4.01 6.74 -1.88
CA ALA A 201 -5.20 7.17 -1.17
C ALA A 201 -4.91 7.55 0.31
N ILE A 202 -3.92 6.92 0.94
CA ILE A 202 -3.43 7.33 2.27
C ILE A 202 -2.72 8.68 2.18
N VAL A 203 -1.84 8.86 1.19
CA VAL A 203 -1.10 10.10 0.95
C VAL A 203 -2.06 11.27 0.73
N GLU A 204 -3.06 11.10 -0.13
CA GLU A 204 -4.11 12.10 -0.41
C GLU A 204 -4.81 12.53 0.88
N LEU A 205 -5.27 11.56 1.68
CA LEU A 205 -6.00 11.86 2.92
C LEU A 205 -5.13 12.56 3.97
N LEU A 206 -3.89 12.09 4.18
CA LEU A 206 -2.98 12.71 5.16
C LEU A 206 -2.59 14.14 4.74
N TYR A 207 -2.35 14.36 3.45
CA TYR A 207 -2.07 15.68 2.90
C TYR A 207 -3.24 16.64 3.11
N ASP A 208 -4.46 16.24 2.77
CA ASP A 208 -5.66 17.06 2.96
C ASP A 208 -5.88 17.41 4.44
N ILE A 209 -5.63 16.47 5.34
CA ILE A 209 -5.70 16.71 6.78
C ILE A 209 -4.65 17.73 7.20
N GLU A 210 -3.37 17.52 6.88
CA GLU A 210 -2.29 18.44 7.26
C GLU A 210 -2.55 19.86 6.73
N GLN A 211 -2.99 19.95 5.47
CA GLN A 211 -3.32 21.22 4.85
C GLN A 211 -4.44 21.95 5.60
N GLU A 212 -5.46 21.23 6.08
CA GLU A 212 -6.52 21.82 6.90
C GLU A 212 -6.01 22.24 8.28
N PHE A 213 -5.12 21.47 8.91
CA PHE A 213 -4.49 21.90 10.18
C PHE A 213 -3.73 23.22 10.02
N ILE A 214 -3.00 23.41 8.91
CA ILE A 214 -2.31 24.66 8.58
C ILE A 214 -3.31 25.77 8.29
N ASN A 215 -4.33 25.52 7.45
CA ASN A 215 -5.33 26.52 7.07
C ASN A 215 -6.11 27.07 8.27
N LYS A 216 -6.26 26.26 9.33
CA LYS A 216 -6.94 26.63 10.58
C LYS A 216 -5.99 27.15 11.65
N GLU A 217 -4.71 27.34 11.31
CA GLU A 217 -3.66 27.85 12.21
C GLU A 217 -3.51 27.00 13.49
N ILE A 218 -3.77 25.69 13.38
CA ILE A 218 -3.60 24.73 14.49
C ILE A 218 -2.13 24.32 14.58
N ILE A 219 -1.47 24.23 13.43
CA ILE A 219 -0.03 24.06 13.30
C ILE A 219 0.52 25.14 12.36
N ASP A 220 1.76 25.57 12.60
CA ASP A 220 2.45 26.50 11.71
C ASP A 220 2.85 25.80 10.40
N LYS A 221 2.97 26.61 9.34
CA LYS A 221 3.55 26.20 8.05
C LYS A 221 5.08 26.13 8.11
#